data_AF-A0A9P8ITF3-F1
#
_entry.id   AF-A0A9P8ITF3-F1
#
_cell.length_a   1.000
_cell.length_b   1.000
_cell.length_c   1.000
_cell.angle_alpha   90.00
_cell.angle_beta   90.00
_cell.angle_gamma   90.00
#
_symmetry.space_group_name_H-M   'P 1'
#
loop_
_entity.id
_entity.type
_entity.pdbx_description
1 polymer ?
#
loop_
_entity_poly.entity_id
_entity_poly.type
_entity_poly.pdbx_seq_one_letter_code
_entity_poly.pdbx_strand_id
1 'polypeptide(L)'
;MPTMNPAMNPGTIIDAVHSDIVPITDIYWPSFKKAVENDPQQLRPIDLTCTICTEQMSTQGSGSGSIHWIPKQGRQISHDAQILPCGHMVGGCCFMNWLKSQFERFQGREFYSCPVCNTEIVNHPECGHLCHGQRIPHLIANYSKVPLVLSEGGFIHARCAGCEIQRTFSEMTQYTSVYKWEDEVESTNQYITLGFLDERPGGFLYMDGSKDPKRPLCDRVRRLRTPEELKTIWEAYRQVWVLKFKTFWISHDLSNVTLCLYLMKTVKPLPETPQTSKAQSIFRRVFSWGSST
;
A
#
# COMPACT_ATOMS: atom_id res chain seq x y z
N MET A 1 65.47 13.02 36.73
CA MET A 1 64.99 12.82 35.35
C MET A 1 63.47 12.85 35.38
N PRO A 2 62.81 13.55 34.45
CA PRO A 2 61.36 13.76 34.48
C PRO A 2 60.63 12.48 34.09
N THR A 3 59.60 12.13 34.87
CA THR A 3 58.63 11.08 34.56
C THR A 3 57.78 11.52 33.37
N MET A 4 57.94 10.84 32.24
CA MET A 4 57.07 10.99 31.08
C MET A 4 55.68 10.40 31.39
N ASN A 5 54.64 11.21 31.20
CA ASN A 5 53.26 10.74 31.13
C ASN A 5 53.12 9.72 29.98
N PRO A 6 52.44 8.58 30.17
CA PRO A 6 52.08 7.74 29.06
C PRO A 6 51.00 8.47 28.24
N ALA A 7 51.33 8.74 26.99
CA ALA A 7 50.39 9.25 26.01
C ALA A 7 49.17 8.32 25.95
N MET A 8 48.00 8.86 26.28
CA MET A 8 46.72 8.21 26.03
C MET A 8 46.61 7.93 24.53
N ASN A 9 46.46 6.66 24.19
CA ASN A 9 46.34 6.19 22.82
C ASN A 9 44.97 6.67 22.27
N PRO A 10 44.90 7.40 21.14
CA PRO A 10 43.62 7.87 20.58
C PRO A 10 42.66 6.74 20.23
N GLY A 11 43.17 5.53 19.96
CA GLY A 11 42.37 4.34 19.65
C GLY A 11 41.47 3.88 20.79
N THR A 12 41.91 4.01 22.04
CA THR A 12 41.13 3.57 23.22
C THR A 12 39.92 4.45 23.54
N ILE A 13 39.89 5.70 23.06
CA ILE A 13 38.72 6.59 23.23
C ILE A 13 37.64 6.24 22.20
N ILE A 14 38.03 5.92 20.97
CA ILE A 14 37.09 5.60 19.88
C ILE A 14 36.39 4.25 20.15
N ASP A 15 37.13 3.25 20.64
CA ASP A 15 36.57 1.94 20.97
C ASP A 15 35.69 1.97 22.23
N ALA A 16 36.00 2.83 23.22
CA ALA A 16 35.17 3.04 24.39
C ALA A 16 33.86 3.79 24.04
N VAL A 17 33.89 4.75 23.13
CA VAL A 17 32.69 5.49 22.67
C VAL A 17 31.74 4.61 21.86
N HIS A 18 32.24 3.58 21.16
CA HIS A 18 31.39 2.62 20.44
C HIS A 18 30.74 1.55 21.33
N SER A 19 31.26 1.35 22.54
CA SER A 19 30.76 0.33 23.48
C SER A 19 29.45 0.71 24.18
N ASP A 20 29.11 2.00 24.22
CA ASP A 20 27.95 2.52 24.97
C ASP A 20 26.72 2.83 24.10
N ILE A 21 26.82 2.61 22.79
CA ILE A 21 25.70 2.86 21.87
C ILE A 21 24.71 1.69 21.94
N VAL A 22 23.68 1.83 22.76
CA VAL A 22 22.61 0.84 22.89
C VAL A 22 21.75 0.81 21.62
N PRO A 23 21.60 -0.34 20.94
CA PRO A 23 20.76 -0.46 19.74
C PRO A 23 19.28 -0.22 20.06
N ILE A 24 18.54 0.24 19.06
CA ILE A 24 17.07 0.32 19.11
C ILE A 24 16.50 -1.04 18.71
N THR A 25 15.98 -1.78 19.69
CA THR A 25 15.54 -3.19 19.51
C THR A 25 14.04 -3.39 19.74
N ASP A 26 13.31 -2.39 20.25
CA ASP A 26 11.90 -2.53 20.58
C ASP A 26 11.07 -2.74 19.30
N ILE A 27 10.33 -3.86 19.24
CA ILE A 27 9.47 -4.21 18.11
C ILE A 27 8.07 -3.60 18.22
N TYR A 28 7.76 -2.89 19.30
CA TYR A 28 6.51 -2.15 19.45
C TYR A 28 6.64 -0.76 18.81
N TRP A 29 5.86 -0.53 17.75
CA TRP A 29 5.97 0.64 16.88
C TRP A 29 5.99 2.00 17.60
N PRO A 30 5.10 2.30 18.58
CA PRO A 30 5.16 3.58 19.29
C PRO A 30 6.47 3.82 20.03
N SER A 31 6.98 2.82 20.75
CA SER A 31 8.26 2.91 21.47
C SER A 31 9.44 3.03 20.50
N PHE A 32 9.45 2.19 19.46
CA PHE A 32 10.44 2.23 18.39
C PHE A 32 10.50 3.61 17.72
N LYS A 33 9.34 4.12 17.28
CA LYS A 33 9.22 5.42 16.62
C LYS A 33 9.76 6.53 17.50
N LYS A 34 9.36 6.56 18.78
CA LYS A 34 9.85 7.54 19.76
C LYS A 34 11.36 7.44 19.95
N ALA A 35 11.92 6.23 19.98
CA ALA A 35 13.36 6.04 20.08
C ALA A 35 14.08 6.62 18.84
N VAL A 36 13.64 6.26 17.64
CA VAL A 36 14.25 6.77 16.39
C VAL A 36 14.13 8.30 16.29
N GLU A 37 12.97 8.88 16.64
CA GLU A 37 12.77 10.33 16.63
C GLU A 37 13.65 11.07 17.64
N ASN A 38 13.97 10.44 18.78
CA ASN A 38 14.90 10.96 19.78
C ASN A 38 16.38 10.80 19.39
N ASP A 39 16.68 10.18 18.25
CA ASP A 39 18.04 10.01 17.71
C ASP A 39 18.12 10.56 16.28
N PRO A 40 18.01 11.89 16.09
CA PRO A 40 17.96 12.51 14.77
C PRO A 40 19.26 12.35 13.97
N GLN A 41 20.39 12.13 14.68
CA GLN A 41 21.69 11.85 14.08
C GLN A 41 21.87 10.38 13.67
N GLN A 42 20.90 9.52 14.01
CA GLN A 42 20.91 8.07 13.74
C GLN A 42 22.19 7.40 14.23
N LEU A 43 22.63 7.79 15.44
CA LEU A 43 23.85 7.25 16.05
C LEU A 43 23.64 5.81 16.55
N ARG A 44 22.42 5.48 16.97
CA ARG A 44 22.08 4.16 17.47
C ARG A 44 21.69 3.23 16.32
N PRO A 45 22.34 2.05 16.21
CA PRO A 45 21.95 1.07 15.22
C PRO A 45 20.53 0.57 15.53
N ILE A 46 19.77 0.31 14.48
CA ILE A 46 18.46 -0.33 14.58
C ILE A 46 18.66 -1.84 14.44
N ASP A 47 18.21 -2.61 15.43
CA ASP A 47 18.36 -4.05 15.47
C ASP A 47 17.04 -4.72 15.87
N LEU A 48 16.10 -4.80 14.92
CA LEU A 48 14.79 -5.37 15.17
C LEU A 48 14.79 -6.86 14.84
N THR A 49 14.65 -7.71 15.86
CA THR A 49 14.55 -9.16 15.70
C THR A 49 13.09 -9.59 15.49
N CYS A 50 12.83 -10.37 14.43
CA CYS A 50 11.51 -10.93 14.18
C CYS A 50 11.18 -12.02 15.21
N THR A 51 10.08 -11.90 15.93
CA THR A 51 9.67 -12.89 16.95
C THR A 51 9.15 -14.22 16.37
N ILE A 52 8.89 -14.28 15.07
CA ILE A 52 8.42 -15.51 14.40
C ILE A 52 9.59 -16.41 14.00
N CYS A 53 10.66 -15.84 13.44
CA CYS A 53 11.79 -16.61 12.90
C CYS A 53 13.12 -16.34 13.59
N THR A 54 13.17 -15.37 14.53
CA THR A 54 14.38 -14.93 15.25
C THR A 54 15.47 -14.25 14.40
N GLU A 55 15.20 -14.03 13.11
CA GLU A 55 16.11 -13.31 12.20
C GLU A 55 15.90 -11.79 12.26
N GLN A 56 16.92 -11.04 11.85
CA GLN A 56 16.87 -9.58 11.78
C GLN A 56 15.91 -9.09 10.69
N MET A 57 15.08 -8.09 11.03
CA MET A 57 14.16 -7.44 10.10
C MET A 57 14.82 -6.26 9.42
N SER A 58 14.53 -6.08 8.13
CA SER A 58 14.95 -4.88 7.40
C SER A 58 14.04 -3.70 7.74
N THR A 59 14.63 -2.54 8.03
CA THR A 59 13.94 -1.26 8.20
C THR A 59 14.07 -0.33 6.99
N GLN A 60 14.85 -0.75 5.98
CA GLN A 60 15.08 0.03 4.78
C GLN A 60 13.93 -0.05 3.77
N GLY A 61 12.89 -0.85 4.06
CA GLY A 61 11.65 -0.96 3.31
C GLY A 61 11.89 -1.19 1.82
N SER A 62 11.79 -2.43 1.33
CA SER A 62 11.83 -2.69 -0.11
C SER A 62 10.78 -1.80 -0.79
N GLY A 63 11.23 -0.81 -1.58
CA GLY A 63 10.37 0.23 -2.18
C GLY A 63 9.23 -0.32 -3.04
N SER A 64 9.20 -1.63 -3.28
CA SER A 64 8.10 -2.39 -3.87
C SER A 64 7.00 -2.73 -2.85
N GLY A 65 6.30 -1.71 -2.35
CA GLY A 65 5.02 -1.89 -1.66
C GLY A 65 3.97 -2.39 -2.65
N SER A 66 3.74 -3.70 -2.72
CA SER A 66 2.58 -4.22 -3.47
C SER A 66 1.31 -3.88 -2.70
N ILE A 67 0.41 -3.11 -3.31
CA ILE A 67 -0.94 -2.84 -2.76
C ILE A 67 -1.74 -4.14 -2.65
N HIS A 68 -1.36 -5.15 -3.44
CA HIS A 68 -1.93 -6.49 -3.35
C HIS A 68 -1.09 -7.38 -2.44
N TRP A 69 -1.77 -7.88 -1.40
CA TRP A 69 -1.41 -8.98 -0.50
C TRP A 69 -0.83 -10.23 -1.21
N ILE A 70 -1.16 -10.44 -2.48
CA ILE A 70 -0.68 -11.57 -3.26
C ILE A 70 0.58 -11.14 -4.03
N PRO A 71 1.78 -11.66 -3.69
CA PRO A 71 2.94 -11.45 -4.53
C PRO A 71 2.65 -11.97 -5.94
N LYS A 72 2.99 -11.19 -6.97
CA LYS A 72 3.00 -11.69 -8.35
C LYS A 72 3.85 -12.96 -8.40
N GLN A 73 3.48 -13.94 -9.23
CA GLN A 73 4.28 -15.17 -9.42
C GLN A 73 5.76 -14.81 -9.62
N GLY A 74 6.63 -15.41 -8.80
CA GLY A 74 8.08 -15.17 -8.81
C GLY A 74 8.58 -14.02 -7.94
N ARG A 75 7.72 -13.24 -7.27
CA ARG A 75 8.16 -12.23 -6.29
C ARG A 75 8.08 -12.76 -4.86
N GLN A 76 9.20 -12.78 -4.16
CA GLN A 76 9.23 -13.11 -2.74
C GLN A 76 8.90 -11.86 -1.91
N ILE A 77 8.08 -12.02 -0.88
CA ILE A 77 7.86 -10.94 0.10
C ILE A 77 9.16 -10.78 0.89
N SER A 78 9.61 -9.55 1.08
CA SER A 78 10.80 -9.22 1.85
C SER A 78 10.61 -9.49 3.35
N HIS A 79 11.72 -9.69 4.06
CA HIS A 79 11.74 -9.73 5.53
C HIS A 79 11.82 -8.31 6.14
N ASP A 80 11.15 -7.34 5.50
CA ASP A 80 11.02 -5.99 6.06
C ASP A 80 10.08 -6.00 7.26
N ALA A 81 10.30 -5.12 8.24
CA ALA A 81 9.41 -4.98 9.38
C ALA A 81 8.00 -4.56 8.91
N GLN A 82 7.01 -5.38 9.25
CA GLN A 82 5.59 -5.17 9.03
C GLN A 82 4.95 -4.75 10.36
N ILE A 83 4.47 -3.51 10.42
CA ILE A 83 3.76 -2.93 11.56
C ILE A 83 2.30 -3.38 11.52
N LEU A 84 1.87 -4.13 12.52
CA LEU A 84 0.48 -4.55 12.66
C LEU A 84 -0.36 -3.45 13.35
N PRO A 85 -1.70 -3.44 13.21
CA PRO A 85 -2.56 -2.45 13.87
C PRO A 85 -2.42 -2.37 15.39
N CYS A 86 -2.07 -3.49 16.04
CA CYS A 86 -1.78 -3.52 17.47
C CYS A 86 -0.41 -2.90 17.85
N GLY A 87 0.39 -2.49 16.87
CA GLY A 87 1.71 -1.88 17.06
C GLY A 87 2.90 -2.83 16.98
N HIS A 88 2.71 -4.14 17.12
CA HIS A 88 3.83 -5.08 17.04
C HIS A 88 4.34 -5.21 15.60
N MET A 89 5.67 -5.22 15.47
CA MET A 89 6.37 -5.44 14.22
C MET A 89 6.85 -6.89 14.10
N VAL A 90 6.67 -7.46 12.92
CA VAL A 90 7.13 -8.81 12.55
C VAL A 90 7.66 -8.81 11.12
N GLY A 91 8.50 -9.77 10.75
CA GLY A 91 9.03 -9.86 9.40
C GLY A 91 7.92 -10.11 8.39
N GLY A 92 7.86 -9.31 7.32
CA GLY A 92 6.77 -9.34 6.35
C GLY A 92 6.51 -10.72 5.78
N CYS A 93 7.52 -11.41 5.27
CA CYS A 93 7.35 -12.78 4.76
C CYS A 93 6.98 -13.80 5.84
N CYS A 94 7.48 -13.64 7.06
CA CYS A 94 7.14 -14.51 8.19
C CYS A 94 5.67 -14.37 8.59
N PHE A 95 5.17 -13.13 8.66
CA PHE A 95 3.77 -12.85 8.94
C PHE A 95 2.84 -13.45 7.89
N MET A 96 3.22 -13.37 6.62
CA MET A 96 2.45 -13.94 5.50
C MET A 96 2.40 -15.46 5.57
N ASN A 97 3.54 -16.10 5.84
CA ASN A 97 3.61 -17.55 6.02
C ASN A 97 2.81 -18.00 7.25
N TRP A 98 2.85 -17.22 8.34
CA TRP A 98 2.04 -17.46 9.53
C TRP A 98 0.54 -17.35 9.20
N LEU A 99 0.08 -16.29 8.53
CA LEU A 99 -1.32 -16.17 8.12
C LEU A 99 -1.76 -17.32 7.20
N LYS A 100 -0.90 -17.77 6.29
CA LYS A 100 -1.17 -18.93 5.43
C LYS A 100 -1.28 -20.22 6.23
N SER A 101 -0.41 -20.45 7.22
CA SER A 101 -0.46 -21.66 8.05
C SER A 101 -1.68 -21.71 8.96
N GLN A 102 -2.24 -20.54 9.29
CA GLN A 102 -3.45 -20.42 10.09
C GLN A 102 -4.72 -20.26 9.23
N PHE A 103 -4.64 -20.40 7.90
CA PHE A 103 -5.76 -20.12 7.00
C PHE A 103 -7.03 -20.91 7.36
N GLU A 104 -6.91 -22.19 7.66
CA GLU A 104 -8.03 -23.04 8.09
C GLU A 104 -8.65 -22.56 9.41
N ARG A 105 -7.81 -22.08 10.35
CA ARG A 105 -8.27 -21.54 11.64
C ARG A 105 -8.97 -20.19 11.49
N PHE A 106 -8.64 -19.44 10.45
CA PHE A 106 -9.23 -18.14 10.14
C PHE A 106 -10.35 -18.21 9.10
N GLN A 107 -10.64 -19.38 8.53
CA GLN A 107 -11.70 -19.54 7.56
C GLN A 107 -13.04 -19.15 8.18
N GLY A 108 -13.71 -18.16 7.57
CA GLY A 108 -14.98 -17.63 8.07
C GLY A 108 -14.87 -16.70 9.28
N ARG A 109 -13.66 -16.38 9.76
CA ARG A 109 -13.46 -15.39 10.84
C ARG A 109 -13.34 -13.97 10.28
N GLU A 110 -13.84 -13.03 11.05
CA GLU A 110 -13.75 -11.59 10.75
C GLU A 110 -12.48 -10.95 11.32
N PHE A 111 -11.54 -11.73 11.87
CA PHE A 111 -10.29 -11.25 12.46
C PHE A 111 -9.19 -12.32 12.47
N TYR A 112 -7.96 -11.90 12.72
CA TYR A 112 -6.83 -12.76 13.08
C TYR A 112 -6.14 -12.25 14.36
N SER A 113 -5.48 -13.12 15.12
CA SER A 113 -4.76 -12.72 16.34
C SER A 113 -3.32 -12.32 16.03
N CYS A 114 -2.82 -11.24 16.62
CA CYS A 114 -1.40 -10.89 16.49
C CYS A 114 -0.51 -12.04 17.00
N PRO A 115 0.53 -12.49 16.26
CA PRO A 115 1.41 -13.57 16.71
C PRO A 115 2.28 -13.21 17.92
N VAL A 116 2.32 -11.93 18.33
CA VAL A 116 3.15 -11.45 19.45
C VAL A 116 2.34 -11.24 20.73
N CYS A 117 1.19 -10.57 20.62
CA CYS A 117 0.37 -10.18 21.79
C CYS A 117 -1.04 -10.78 21.80
N ASN A 118 -1.39 -11.58 20.79
CA ASN A 118 -2.70 -12.21 20.62
C ASN A 118 -3.90 -11.25 20.45
N THR A 119 -3.67 -9.92 20.39
CA THR A 119 -4.71 -8.93 20.06
C THR A 119 -5.43 -9.30 18.77
N GLU A 120 -6.76 -9.33 18.81
CA GLU A 120 -7.60 -9.57 17.64
C GLU A 120 -7.58 -8.35 16.71
N ILE A 121 -7.15 -8.57 15.47
CA ILE A 121 -7.09 -7.57 14.42
C ILE A 121 -8.20 -7.91 13.43
N VAL A 122 -9.23 -7.08 13.42
CA VAL A 122 -10.38 -7.28 12.54
C VAL A 122 -10.01 -7.07 11.08
N ASN A 123 -10.69 -7.82 10.21
CA ASN A 123 -10.70 -7.59 8.78
C ASN A 123 -11.35 -6.23 8.49
N HIS A 124 -11.16 -5.73 7.27
CA HIS A 124 -11.82 -4.53 6.80
C HIS A 124 -13.34 -4.76 6.71
N PRO A 125 -14.17 -4.10 7.56
CA PRO A 125 -15.57 -4.46 7.77
C PRO A 125 -16.45 -4.53 6.51
N GLU A 126 -16.27 -3.61 5.56
CA GLU A 126 -17.11 -3.53 4.36
C GLU A 126 -16.63 -4.43 3.22
N CYS A 127 -15.36 -4.87 3.21
CA CYS A 127 -14.85 -5.73 2.13
C CYS A 127 -14.37 -7.11 2.59
N GLY A 128 -14.36 -7.41 3.89
CA GLY A 128 -13.92 -8.69 4.46
C GLY A 128 -12.45 -9.02 4.28
N HIS A 129 -11.68 -8.24 3.51
CA HIS A 129 -10.25 -8.45 3.32
C HIS A 129 -9.45 -8.21 4.61
N LEU A 130 -8.39 -9.00 4.77
CA LEU A 130 -7.52 -8.95 5.93
C LEU A 130 -6.73 -7.62 6.04
N CYS A 131 -6.76 -7.01 7.23
CA CYS A 131 -5.97 -5.83 7.58
C CYS A 131 -4.56 -6.25 8.02
N HIS A 132 -3.63 -6.40 7.09
CA HIS A 132 -2.26 -6.89 7.37
C HIS A 132 -1.31 -5.82 7.94
N GLY A 133 -1.81 -4.63 8.27
CA GLY A 133 -0.98 -3.50 8.70
C GLY A 133 -0.19 -2.86 7.56
N GLN A 134 0.92 -2.19 7.89
CA GLN A 134 1.77 -1.47 6.93
C GLN A 134 3.24 -1.89 7.08
N ARG A 135 3.99 -1.89 5.98
CA ARG A 135 5.45 -1.98 6.08
C ARG A 135 6.01 -0.71 6.72
N ILE A 136 7.09 -0.87 7.46
CA ILE A 136 7.85 0.28 7.97
C ILE A 136 8.26 1.20 6.80
N PRO A 137 8.02 2.52 6.89
CA PRO A 137 8.49 3.43 5.86
C PRO A 137 10.02 3.44 5.78
N HIS A 138 10.58 3.52 4.56
CA HIS A 138 12.03 3.58 4.36
C HIS A 138 12.67 4.91 4.81
N LEU A 139 11.89 5.99 4.93
CA LEU A 139 12.35 7.30 5.42
C LEU A 139 11.70 7.62 6.76
N ILE A 140 12.50 8.03 7.73
CA ILE A 140 12.03 8.46 9.06
C ILE A 140 11.02 9.60 8.94
N ALA A 141 11.21 10.53 7.99
CA ALA A 141 10.26 11.61 7.71
C ALA A 141 8.82 11.13 7.38
N ASN A 142 8.67 9.87 6.97
CA ASN A 142 7.38 9.25 6.70
C ASN A 142 6.80 8.48 7.90
N TYR A 143 7.47 8.38 9.05
CA TYR A 143 6.96 7.66 10.23
C TYR A 143 5.70 8.32 10.81
N SER A 144 5.55 9.64 10.61
CA SER A 144 4.33 10.37 10.95
C SER A 144 3.12 10.01 10.08
N LYS A 145 3.32 9.29 8.97
CA LYS A 145 2.26 8.81 8.08
C LYS A 145 1.73 7.43 8.48
N VAL A 146 2.41 6.72 9.38
CA VAL A 146 1.88 5.48 9.94
C VAL A 146 0.72 5.83 10.88
N PRO A 147 -0.46 5.22 10.73
CA PRO A 147 -1.59 5.46 11.61
C PRO A 147 -1.25 5.20 13.08
N LEU A 148 -1.98 5.86 13.98
CA LEU A 148 -1.95 5.49 15.40
C LEU A 148 -2.31 4.01 15.56
N VAL A 149 -1.67 3.32 16.49
CA VAL A 149 -2.00 1.93 16.82
C VAL A 149 -3.36 1.86 17.52
N LEU A 150 -3.98 0.68 17.57
CA LEU A 150 -5.32 0.51 18.17
C LEU A 150 -5.37 0.97 19.65
N SER A 151 -4.31 0.72 20.42
CA SER A 151 -4.19 1.13 21.82
C SER A 151 -4.05 2.65 22.01
N GLU A 152 -3.71 3.39 20.95
CA GLU A 152 -3.55 4.85 20.94
C GLU A 152 -4.72 5.56 20.23
N GLY A 153 -5.83 4.84 19.98
CA GLY A 153 -7.02 5.40 19.32
C GLY A 153 -7.00 5.33 17.80
N GLY A 154 -6.14 4.49 17.21
CA GLY A 154 -6.22 4.14 15.80
C GLY A 154 -7.42 3.25 15.46
N PHE A 155 -7.87 3.32 14.21
CA PHE A 155 -9.03 2.55 13.74
C PHE A 155 -8.70 1.76 12.48
N ILE A 156 -9.34 0.61 12.26
CA ILE A 156 -9.24 -0.11 10.99
C ILE A 156 -10.25 0.49 10.00
N HIS A 157 -9.77 0.84 8.80
CA HIS A 157 -10.65 1.42 7.78
C HIS A 157 -11.70 0.40 7.32
N ALA A 158 -12.88 0.88 6.91
CA ALA A 158 -13.97 0.05 6.41
C ALA A 158 -13.56 -0.84 5.21
N ARG A 159 -12.68 -0.34 4.34
CA ARG A 159 -12.20 -1.02 3.12
C ARG A 159 -10.67 -1.07 3.08
N CYS A 160 -10.12 -2.12 2.46
CA CYS A 160 -8.70 -2.18 2.13
C CYS A 160 -8.33 -1.20 1.00
N ALA A 161 -7.02 -0.91 0.83
CA ALA A 161 -6.53 0.02 -0.19
C ALA A 161 -7.02 -0.34 -1.61
N GLY A 162 -6.97 -1.63 -1.96
CA GLY A 162 -7.43 -2.09 -3.28
C GLY A 162 -8.92 -1.84 -3.53
N CYS A 163 -9.77 -2.10 -2.53
CA CYS A 163 -11.21 -1.85 -2.63
C CYS A 163 -11.53 -0.35 -2.64
N GLU A 164 -10.80 0.47 -1.88
CA GLU A 164 -10.98 1.93 -1.89
C GLU A 164 -10.61 2.54 -3.26
N ILE A 165 -9.50 2.08 -3.86
CA ILE A 165 -9.12 2.46 -5.22
C ILE A 165 -10.20 2.05 -6.21
N GLN A 166 -10.66 0.80 -6.17
CA GLN A 166 -11.64 0.28 -7.13
C GLN A 166 -12.97 1.03 -7.05
N ARG A 167 -13.40 1.37 -5.83
CA ARG A 167 -14.59 2.20 -5.61
C ARG A 167 -14.40 3.59 -6.22
N THR A 168 -13.31 4.26 -5.86
CA THR A 168 -12.99 5.61 -6.35
C THR A 168 -12.88 5.63 -7.87
N PHE A 169 -12.28 4.59 -8.45
CA PHE A 169 -12.21 4.39 -9.89
C PHE A 169 -13.61 4.35 -10.52
N SER A 170 -14.50 3.54 -9.94
CA SER A 170 -15.88 3.36 -10.42
C SER A 170 -16.73 4.63 -10.28
N GLU A 171 -16.47 5.44 -9.26
CA GLU A 171 -17.10 6.76 -9.07
C GLU A 171 -16.54 7.76 -10.10
N MET A 172 -15.22 7.75 -10.33
CA MET A 172 -14.55 8.66 -11.26
C MET A 172 -14.89 8.41 -12.74
N THR A 173 -15.05 7.15 -13.16
CA THR A 173 -15.42 6.82 -14.56
C THR A 173 -16.81 7.31 -14.93
N GLN A 174 -17.67 7.63 -13.97
CA GLN A 174 -18.95 8.28 -14.25
C GLN A 174 -18.74 9.68 -14.81
N TYR A 175 -17.72 10.40 -14.34
CA TYR A 175 -17.37 11.74 -14.82
C TYR A 175 -16.70 11.72 -16.18
N THR A 176 -16.05 10.63 -16.61
CA THR A 176 -15.48 10.57 -17.98
C THR A 176 -16.54 10.48 -19.07
N SER A 177 -17.76 10.06 -18.73
CA SER A 177 -18.84 9.90 -19.71
C SER A 177 -19.39 11.23 -20.25
N VAL A 178 -19.12 12.35 -19.58
CA VAL A 178 -19.57 13.68 -20.02
C VAL A 178 -18.68 14.26 -21.11
N TYR A 179 -17.48 13.71 -21.28
CA TYR A 179 -16.51 14.17 -22.26
C TYR A 179 -16.72 13.43 -23.58
N LYS A 180 -16.71 14.22 -24.64
CA LYS A 180 -16.71 13.76 -26.02
C LYS A 180 -15.27 13.51 -26.45
N TRP A 181 -15.00 12.29 -26.87
CA TRP A 181 -13.66 11.81 -27.21
C TRP A 181 -13.56 11.24 -28.63
N GLU A 182 -14.57 11.50 -29.45
CA GLU A 182 -14.70 10.93 -30.79
C GLU A 182 -13.49 11.25 -31.67
N ASP A 183 -12.86 12.41 -31.47
CA ASP A 183 -11.65 12.83 -32.21
C ASP A 183 -10.39 12.07 -31.79
N GLU A 184 -10.39 11.43 -30.62
CA GLU A 184 -9.23 10.70 -30.08
C GLU A 184 -9.28 9.19 -30.43
N VAL A 185 -10.43 8.69 -30.87
CA VAL A 185 -10.70 7.27 -31.15
C VAL A 185 -10.74 7.05 -32.66
N GLU A 186 -9.74 6.37 -33.18
CA GLU A 186 -9.54 6.17 -34.63
C GLU A 186 -10.23 4.89 -35.15
N SER A 187 -10.63 3.98 -34.26
CA SER A 187 -11.18 2.68 -34.64
C SER A 187 -12.10 2.06 -33.58
N THR A 188 -12.97 1.15 -34.00
CA THR A 188 -13.97 0.48 -33.13
C THR A 188 -13.39 -0.49 -32.09
N ASN A 189 -12.08 -0.73 -32.14
CA ASN A 189 -11.34 -1.47 -31.14
C ASN A 189 -10.55 -0.55 -30.19
N GLN A 190 -10.75 0.77 -30.26
CA GLN A 190 -10.16 1.71 -29.33
C GLN A 190 -11.20 2.22 -28.33
N TYR A 191 -10.76 2.48 -27.10
CA TYR A 191 -11.55 3.13 -26.07
C TYR A 191 -10.67 3.92 -25.13
N ILE A 192 -11.25 4.90 -24.46
CA ILE A 192 -10.55 5.67 -23.44
C ILE A 192 -10.88 5.11 -22.07
N THR A 193 -9.90 5.10 -21.18
CA THR A 193 -10.09 4.69 -19.80
C THR A 193 -9.30 5.58 -18.85
N LEU A 194 -9.82 5.72 -17.63
CA LEU A 194 -9.06 6.28 -16.54
C LEU A 194 -8.00 5.27 -16.09
N GLY A 195 -6.93 5.82 -15.54
CA GLY A 195 -5.94 5.07 -14.79
C GLY A 195 -5.51 5.84 -13.55
N PHE A 196 -5.11 5.11 -12.53
CA PHE A 196 -4.44 5.64 -11.37
C PHE A 196 -3.01 5.09 -11.32
N LEU A 197 -2.04 5.97 -11.39
CA LEU A 197 -0.62 5.61 -11.43
C LEU A 197 0.01 5.89 -10.08
N ASP A 198 0.59 4.88 -9.45
CA ASP A 198 1.49 5.04 -8.31
C ASP A 198 2.92 5.25 -8.83
N GLU A 199 3.50 6.43 -8.62
CA GLU A 199 4.83 6.78 -9.20
C GLU A 199 6.02 6.18 -8.42
N ARG A 200 5.78 5.46 -7.32
CA ARG A 200 6.85 4.78 -6.56
C ARG A 200 7.51 3.65 -7.38
N PRO A 201 8.77 3.26 -7.06
CA PRO A 201 9.43 2.12 -7.69
C PRO A 201 8.60 0.83 -7.60
N GLY A 202 8.29 0.22 -8.76
CA GLY A 202 7.36 -0.92 -8.83
C GLY A 202 5.88 -0.53 -8.92
N GLY A 203 5.61 0.76 -9.14
CA GLY A 203 4.33 1.42 -9.28
C GLY A 203 3.27 0.64 -10.05
N PHE A 204 2.05 0.67 -9.52
CA PHE A 204 0.91 0.00 -10.11
C PHE A 204 0.07 1.03 -10.85
N LEU A 205 -0.34 0.65 -12.06
CA LEU A 205 -1.37 1.34 -12.81
C LEU A 205 -2.69 0.61 -12.55
N TYR A 206 -3.60 1.24 -11.81
CA TYR A 206 -4.98 0.76 -11.65
C TYR A 206 -5.80 1.29 -12.82
N MET A 207 -6.31 0.42 -13.67
CA MET A 207 -7.27 0.77 -14.70
C MET A 207 -8.46 -0.17 -14.59
N ASP A 208 -9.55 0.19 -15.28
CA ASP A 208 -10.66 -0.72 -15.52
C ASP A 208 -10.13 -2.05 -16.06
N GLY A 209 -10.35 -3.15 -15.32
CA GLY A 209 -10.25 -4.50 -15.88
C GLY A 209 -9.01 -5.35 -15.56
N SER A 210 -8.19 -5.05 -14.54
CA SER A 210 -6.95 -5.81 -14.30
C SER A 210 -7.08 -7.24 -13.73
N LYS A 211 -8.28 -7.81 -13.58
CA LYS A 211 -8.44 -9.18 -13.00
C LYS A 211 -9.48 -10.09 -13.65
N ASP A 212 -10.14 -9.72 -14.74
CA ASP A 212 -11.05 -10.64 -15.43
C ASP A 212 -10.30 -11.44 -16.51
N PRO A 213 -10.02 -12.74 -16.31
CA PRO A 213 -9.33 -13.58 -17.29
C PRO A 213 -10.13 -13.77 -18.60
N LYS A 214 -11.41 -13.37 -18.64
CA LYS A 214 -12.25 -13.43 -19.84
C LYS A 214 -12.15 -12.18 -20.72
N ARG A 215 -11.44 -11.12 -20.29
CA ARG A 215 -11.36 -9.88 -21.07
C ARG A 215 -10.29 -9.94 -22.16
N PRO A 216 -10.50 -9.24 -23.30
CA PRO A 216 -9.51 -9.18 -24.38
C PRO A 216 -8.20 -8.57 -23.90
N LEU A 217 -7.07 -9.06 -24.40
CA LEU A 217 -5.80 -8.33 -24.27
C LEU A 217 -5.99 -6.90 -24.81
N CYS A 218 -5.52 -5.93 -24.03
CA CYS A 218 -5.61 -4.51 -24.34
C CYS A 218 -4.20 -3.90 -24.35
N ASP A 219 -3.88 -3.20 -25.43
CA ASP A 219 -2.65 -2.43 -25.57
C ASP A 219 -2.89 -0.98 -25.17
N ARG A 220 -1.91 -0.39 -24.49
CA ARG A 220 -1.87 1.05 -24.23
C ARG A 220 -1.34 1.73 -25.49
N VAL A 221 -2.19 2.51 -26.16
CA VAL A 221 -1.80 3.23 -27.39
C VAL A 221 -1.03 4.48 -27.01
N ARG A 222 -1.64 5.36 -26.21
CA ARG A 222 -1.01 6.59 -25.72
C ARG A 222 -1.70 7.15 -24.47
N ARG A 223 -0.96 7.96 -23.71
CA ARG A 223 -1.50 8.77 -22.62
C ARG A 223 -2.14 10.03 -23.19
N LEU A 224 -3.36 10.32 -22.77
CA LEU A 224 -4.09 11.52 -23.15
C LEU A 224 -3.91 12.62 -22.08
N ARG A 225 -4.16 13.87 -22.47
CA ARG A 225 -4.21 14.97 -21.51
C ARG A 225 -5.46 14.82 -20.65
N THR A 226 -5.27 14.70 -19.34
CA THR A 226 -6.39 14.69 -18.40
C THR A 226 -7.02 16.08 -18.31
N PRO A 227 -8.35 16.22 -18.52
CA PRO A 227 -9.10 17.46 -18.30
C PRO A 227 -8.90 18.05 -16.91
N GLU A 228 -8.94 19.38 -16.79
CA GLU A 228 -8.64 20.07 -15.53
C GLU A 228 -9.74 19.85 -14.48
N GLU A 229 -10.99 19.71 -14.91
CA GLU A 229 -12.10 19.42 -14.00
C GLU A 229 -11.97 18.01 -13.40
N LEU A 230 -11.54 17.02 -14.20
CA LEU A 230 -11.25 15.67 -13.70
C LEU A 230 -10.08 15.66 -12.72
N LYS A 231 -9.04 16.47 -12.96
CA LYS A 231 -7.95 16.64 -11.99
C LYS A 231 -8.44 17.27 -10.69
N THR A 232 -9.33 18.26 -10.78
CA THR A 232 -9.91 18.93 -9.61
C THR A 232 -10.73 17.95 -8.77
N ILE A 233 -11.57 17.12 -9.42
CA ILE A 233 -12.32 16.07 -8.73
C ILE A 233 -11.37 15.05 -8.07
N TRP A 234 -10.33 14.62 -8.79
CA TRP A 234 -9.31 13.72 -8.25
C TRP A 234 -8.61 14.30 -7.03
N GLU A 235 -8.24 15.58 -7.08
CA GLU A 235 -7.57 16.26 -5.98
C GLU A 235 -8.42 16.23 -4.70
N ALA A 236 -9.74 16.40 -4.83
CA ALA A 236 -10.66 16.29 -3.70
C ALA A 236 -10.63 14.87 -3.06
N TYR A 237 -10.66 13.80 -3.87
CA TYR A 237 -10.49 12.44 -3.36
C TYR A 237 -9.14 12.24 -2.67
N ARG A 238 -8.06 12.75 -3.28
CA ARG A 238 -6.70 12.64 -2.76
C ARG A 238 -6.54 13.33 -1.41
N GLN A 239 -7.13 14.51 -1.23
CA GLN A 239 -7.13 15.22 0.06
C GLN A 239 -7.86 14.44 1.15
N VAL A 240 -9.02 13.85 0.83
CA VAL A 240 -9.74 12.97 1.75
C VAL A 240 -8.89 11.75 2.13
N TRP A 241 -8.19 11.15 1.17
CA TRP A 241 -7.29 10.03 1.40
C TRP A 241 -6.11 10.39 2.31
N VAL A 242 -5.46 11.54 2.10
CA VAL A 242 -4.38 12.02 2.98
C VAL A 242 -4.83 12.11 4.44
N LEU A 243 -6.06 12.58 4.68
CA LEU A 243 -6.63 12.66 6.03
C LEU A 243 -6.95 11.26 6.56
N LYS A 244 -7.64 10.44 5.78
CA LYS A 244 -8.01 9.08 6.18
C LYS A 244 -6.80 8.23 6.54
N PHE A 245 -5.73 8.23 5.75
CA PHE A 245 -4.60 7.32 5.96
C PHE A 245 -3.67 7.73 7.10
N LYS A 246 -3.84 8.92 7.67
CA LYS A 246 -3.21 9.28 8.96
C LYS A 246 -3.95 8.68 10.15
N THR A 247 -5.24 8.42 10.02
CA THR A 247 -6.12 8.01 11.13
C THR A 247 -6.43 6.52 11.09
N PHE A 248 -6.56 5.96 9.88
CA PHE A 248 -7.04 4.60 9.69
C PHE A 248 -5.96 3.66 9.19
N TRP A 249 -5.91 2.46 9.76
CA TRP A 249 -5.17 1.33 9.25
C TRP A 249 -5.72 0.92 7.89
N ILE A 250 -4.94 1.25 6.88
CA ILE A 250 -5.05 0.74 5.52
C ILE A 250 -3.68 0.25 5.09
N SER A 251 -3.62 -0.81 4.28
CA SER A 251 -2.34 -1.45 3.94
C SER A 251 -1.41 -0.62 3.08
N HIS A 252 -1.90 0.45 2.45
CA HIS A 252 -1.12 1.27 1.54
C HIS A 252 -1.60 2.71 1.52
N ASP A 253 -0.68 3.65 1.67
CA ASP A 253 -0.94 5.07 1.46
C ASP A 253 -1.11 5.35 -0.04
N LEU A 254 -2.29 5.81 -0.43
CA LEU A 254 -2.64 6.15 -1.81
C LEU A 254 -2.52 7.64 -2.12
N SER A 255 -1.99 8.46 -1.20
CA SER A 255 -1.87 9.92 -1.40
C SER A 255 -1.00 10.31 -2.58
N ASN A 256 -0.05 9.47 -2.98
CA ASN A 256 0.89 9.74 -4.07
C ASN A 256 0.42 9.22 -5.43
N VAL A 257 -0.80 8.70 -5.50
CA VAL A 257 -1.38 8.20 -6.74
C VAL A 257 -1.76 9.39 -7.63
N THR A 258 -1.51 9.27 -8.93
CA THR A 258 -1.84 10.29 -9.93
C THR A 258 -2.90 9.81 -10.90
N LEU A 259 -3.83 10.71 -11.26
CA LEU A 259 -4.83 10.43 -12.28
C LEU A 259 -4.22 10.48 -13.67
N CYS A 260 -4.52 9.47 -14.47
CA CYS A 260 -4.12 9.35 -15.86
C CYS A 260 -5.33 9.04 -16.74
N LEU A 261 -5.26 9.44 -18.00
CA LEU A 261 -6.21 9.09 -19.03
C LEU A 261 -5.45 8.38 -20.16
N TYR A 262 -5.97 7.25 -20.63
CA TYR A 262 -5.31 6.44 -21.66
C TYR A 262 -6.26 6.12 -22.79
N LEU A 263 -5.73 6.17 -24.02
CA LEU A 263 -6.31 5.50 -25.17
C LEU A 263 -5.81 4.05 -25.18
N MET A 264 -6.75 3.12 -25.11
CA MET A 264 -6.53 1.67 -25.10
C MET A 264 -6.99 1.09 -26.43
N LYS A 265 -6.38 -0.02 -26.85
CA LYS A 265 -6.77 -0.79 -28.04
C LYS A 265 -6.95 -2.26 -27.71
N THR A 266 -8.07 -2.84 -28.08
CA THR A 266 -8.35 -4.28 -27.91
C THR A 266 -7.99 -5.06 -29.17
N VAL A 267 -7.64 -6.33 -28.98
CA VAL A 267 -7.37 -7.26 -30.10
C VAL A 267 -8.64 -7.50 -30.95
N LYS A 268 -9.82 -7.52 -30.32
CA LYS A 268 -11.12 -7.67 -31.00
C LYS A 268 -11.91 -6.35 -30.90
N PRO A 269 -12.75 -6.01 -31.90
CA PRO A 269 -13.66 -4.88 -31.80
C PRO A 269 -14.52 -4.97 -30.53
N LEU A 270 -14.84 -3.82 -29.95
CA LEU A 270 -15.75 -3.77 -28.82
C LEU A 270 -17.15 -4.20 -29.28
N PRO A 271 -17.92 -4.93 -28.45
CA PRO A 271 -19.28 -5.30 -28.82
C PRO A 271 -20.11 -4.05 -29.11
N GLU A 272 -20.77 -4.01 -30.26
CA GLU A 272 -21.70 -2.93 -30.60
C GLU A 272 -22.81 -2.89 -29.54
N THR A 273 -22.99 -1.73 -28.90
CA THR A 273 -24.09 -1.56 -27.95
C THR A 273 -25.38 -1.36 -28.76
N PRO A 274 -26.48 -2.09 -28.48
CA PRO A 274 -27.70 -1.96 -29.27
C PRO A 274 -28.20 -0.52 -29.25
N GLN A 275 -28.34 0.08 -30.44
CA GLN A 275 -28.93 1.39 -30.67
C GLN A 275 -30.40 1.41 -30.24
N THR A 276 -30.67 1.56 -28.95
CA THR A 276 -32.00 1.94 -28.47
C THR A 276 -31.87 3.01 -27.38
N SER A 277 -32.36 4.20 -27.73
CA SER A 277 -32.50 5.41 -26.91
C SER A 277 -31.23 6.19 -26.55
N LYS A 278 -31.11 7.35 -27.20
CA LYS A 278 -30.39 8.58 -26.82
C LYS A 278 -29.39 8.49 -25.66
N ALA A 279 -28.11 8.63 -26.03
CA ALA A 279 -27.01 9.12 -25.20
C ALA A 279 -26.72 8.33 -23.91
N GLN A 280 -26.27 7.09 -24.05
CA GLN A 280 -25.62 6.35 -22.96
C GLN A 280 -25.04 5.03 -23.49
N SER A 281 -23.73 4.96 -23.78
CA SER A 281 -22.90 3.75 -23.56
C SER A 281 -21.56 3.80 -24.30
N ILE A 282 -20.53 4.35 -23.64
CA ILE A 282 -19.16 3.83 -23.80
C ILE A 282 -18.66 3.22 -22.46
N PHE A 283 -19.45 3.27 -21.38
CA PHE A 283 -18.99 2.85 -20.04
C PHE A 283 -19.95 1.95 -19.24
N ARG A 284 -20.98 1.36 -19.85
CA ARG A 284 -21.94 0.52 -19.12
C ARG A 284 -22.10 -0.87 -19.72
N ARG A 285 -21.32 -1.81 -19.19
CA ARG A 285 -21.72 -3.20 -18.85
C ARG A 285 -20.47 -3.97 -18.42
N VAL A 286 -20.23 -4.13 -17.12
CA VAL A 286 -19.88 -5.42 -16.47
C VAL A 286 -20.05 -5.27 -14.94
N PHE A 287 -21.23 -4.93 -14.41
CA PHE A 287 -21.52 -5.18 -12.97
C PHE A 287 -23.01 -5.36 -12.75
N SER A 288 -23.47 -6.61 -12.85
CA SER A 288 -24.70 -7.06 -12.21
C SER A 288 -24.65 -8.58 -12.00
N TRP A 289 -24.70 -8.95 -10.71
CA TRP A 289 -25.10 -10.23 -10.11
C TRP A 289 -24.05 -11.36 -10.05
N GLY A 290 -23.96 -12.14 -8.96
CA GLY A 290 -24.95 -12.36 -7.92
C GLY A 290 -24.38 -12.40 -6.50
N SER A 291 -25.05 -11.68 -5.60
CA SER A 291 -25.43 -12.23 -4.32
C SER A 291 -26.41 -13.38 -4.59
N SER A 292 -26.09 -14.56 -4.10
CA SER A 292 -27.03 -15.66 -3.95
C SER A 292 -26.83 -16.15 -2.52
N THR A 293 -27.88 -15.94 -1.72
CA THR A 293 -28.26 -16.59 -0.46
C THR A 293 -27.19 -17.39 0.28
#